data_AF-A0A933KB23-F1
#
_entry.id   AF-A0A933KB23-F1
#
_cell.length_a   1.000
_cell.length_b   1.000
_cell.length_c   1.000
_cell.angle_alpha   90.00
_cell.angle_beta   90.00
_cell.angle_gamma   90.00
#
_symmetry.space_group_name_H-M   'P 1'
#
loop_
_entity.id
_entity.type
_entity.pdbx_description
1 polymer ?
#
loop_
_entity_poly.entity_id
_entity_poly.type
_entity_poly.pdbx_seq_one_letter_code
_entity_poly.pdbx_strand_id
1 'polypeptide(L)'
;MGTRIFGLVAVSVLLLVVAGSVLAQDAASFWGPYPSPVDDSNPWAGRLVDARQRLEASIRSYWRVYEANPWDYYALWGAYYEYVYAYRWYRWTLSEYLKANRARRAFTGRVMRRGPEIDLPPYERPVEGSTITLSTHVPPGQGRPVQLIGRRTTGADGRFACEGLAPDTYDYAVTWEGFAPINARISLAEPQPERTIYLEKMRVLEGVVKVPQMFGILPIDYTPDRYAPRPVANAKVTIGPSAVIAIYPPPQVWTKTVHTGPDGRFRFEAVPLTEVQLTVELPGYRQYAQIVRLERSVTVKDVVLTYDGPPIPIARPDGTAAPEVRPSAGLDDPFR
;
A
#
# COMPACT_ATOMS: atom_id res chain seq x y z
N MET A 1 20.86 31.75 -65.83
CA MET A 1 21.50 31.49 -64.51
C MET A 1 20.68 32.01 -63.33
N GLY A 2 19.94 33.14 -63.45
CA GLY A 2 19.15 33.71 -62.33
C GLY A 2 17.95 32.89 -61.82
N THR A 3 17.28 32.11 -62.67
CA THR A 3 16.08 31.34 -62.28
C THR A 3 16.36 30.16 -61.34
N ARG A 4 17.57 29.59 -61.39
CA ARG A 4 17.96 28.48 -60.49
C ARG A 4 18.33 28.96 -59.08
N ILE A 5 18.82 30.20 -58.94
CA ILE A 5 19.17 30.80 -57.65
C ILE A 5 17.90 31.18 -56.88
N PHE A 6 16.90 31.76 -57.56
CA PHE A 6 15.61 32.08 -56.95
C PHE A 6 14.87 30.84 -56.41
N GLY A 7 14.90 29.71 -57.14
CA GLY A 7 14.28 28.47 -56.66
C GLY A 7 14.93 27.91 -55.40
N LEU A 8 16.26 27.98 -55.28
CA LEU A 8 17.01 27.50 -54.11
C LEU A 8 16.77 28.37 -52.87
N VAL A 9 16.69 29.69 -53.04
CA VAL A 9 16.37 30.62 -51.95
C VAL A 9 14.92 30.41 -51.47
N ALA A 10 13.97 30.27 -52.40
CA ALA A 10 12.56 30.04 -52.05
C ALA A 10 12.35 28.72 -51.29
N VAL A 11 13.01 27.63 -51.70
CA VAL A 11 12.95 26.34 -50.99
C VAL A 11 13.60 26.44 -49.60
N SER A 12 14.70 27.18 -49.47
CA SER A 12 15.38 27.38 -48.18
C SER A 12 14.53 28.19 -47.20
N VAL A 13 13.87 29.24 -47.69
CA VAL A 13 12.93 30.05 -46.88
C VAL A 13 11.72 29.20 -46.49
N LEU A 14 11.15 28.41 -47.42
CA LEU A 14 10.04 27.52 -47.11
C LEU A 14 10.41 26.46 -46.05
N LEU A 15 11.61 25.87 -46.14
CA LEU A 15 12.11 24.93 -45.13
C LEU A 15 12.32 25.59 -43.77
N LEU A 16 12.78 26.84 -43.73
CA LEU A 16 12.89 27.62 -42.49
C LEU A 16 11.52 27.93 -41.87
N VAL A 17 10.54 28.29 -42.69
CA VAL A 17 9.16 28.55 -42.24
C VAL A 17 8.51 27.28 -41.72
N VAL A 18 8.65 26.15 -42.43
CA VAL A 18 8.14 24.85 -41.98
C VAL A 18 8.85 24.40 -40.71
N ALA A 19 10.17 24.53 -40.62
CA ALA A 19 10.93 24.22 -39.42
C ALA A 19 10.49 25.10 -38.23
N GLY A 20 10.32 26.41 -38.44
CA GLY A 20 9.82 27.33 -37.41
C GLY A 20 8.39 26.99 -36.96
N SER A 21 7.52 26.59 -37.88
CA SER A 21 6.13 26.20 -37.60
C SER A 21 6.04 24.89 -36.82
N VAL A 22 6.85 23.89 -37.20
CA VAL A 22 6.96 22.61 -36.48
C VAL A 22 7.55 22.83 -35.09
N LEU A 23 8.59 23.67 -34.96
CA LEU A 23 9.17 24.02 -33.67
C LEU A 23 8.22 24.82 -32.77
N ALA A 24 7.31 25.63 -33.34
CA ALA A 24 6.30 26.36 -32.58
C ALA A 24 5.13 25.45 -32.11
N GLN A 25 4.69 24.52 -32.96
CA GLN A 25 3.70 23.50 -32.58
C GLN A 25 4.29 22.50 -31.56
N ASP A 26 5.56 22.12 -31.72
CA ASP A 26 6.29 21.37 -30.71
C ASP A 26 6.40 22.21 -29.43
N ALA A 27 6.77 23.49 -29.48
CA ALA A 27 6.84 24.32 -28.27
C ALA A 27 5.50 24.34 -27.50
N ALA A 28 4.36 24.47 -28.18
CA ALA A 28 3.03 24.45 -27.57
C ALA A 28 2.67 23.10 -26.90
N SER A 29 3.09 21.98 -27.47
CA SER A 29 2.88 20.64 -26.94
C SER A 29 3.97 20.18 -25.95
N PHE A 30 5.15 20.81 -25.99
CA PHE A 30 6.31 20.58 -25.14
C PHE A 30 6.18 21.25 -23.77
N TRP A 31 5.23 22.19 -23.60
CA TRP A 31 4.74 22.65 -22.29
C TRP A 31 3.91 21.57 -21.57
N GLY A 32 4.36 20.30 -21.60
CA GLY A 32 3.91 19.31 -20.62
C GLY A 32 4.05 19.89 -19.21
N PRO A 33 3.23 19.46 -18.25
CA PRO A 33 3.14 20.09 -16.94
C PRO A 33 4.53 20.24 -16.35
N TYR A 34 4.90 21.50 -16.16
CA TYR A 34 6.11 21.94 -15.47
C TYR A 34 6.29 21.07 -14.21
N PRO A 35 7.51 20.69 -13.80
CA PRO A 35 7.75 20.26 -12.44
C PRO A 35 7.48 21.48 -11.54
N SER A 36 6.21 21.69 -11.25
CA SER A 36 5.71 22.69 -10.32
C SER A 36 5.48 21.97 -9.00
N PRO A 37 6.05 22.48 -7.89
CA PRO A 37 6.90 23.66 -7.79
C PRO A 37 8.38 23.39 -8.17
N VAL A 38 9.08 24.44 -8.63
CA VAL A 38 10.55 24.44 -8.72
C VAL A 38 11.09 24.40 -7.30
N ASP A 39 12.02 23.48 -7.06
CA ASP A 39 12.66 23.33 -5.76
C ASP A 39 13.72 24.44 -5.62
N ASP A 40 13.37 25.53 -4.94
CA ASP A 40 14.23 26.70 -4.75
C ASP A 40 15.53 26.37 -4.00
N SER A 41 15.59 25.23 -3.31
CA SER A 41 16.83 24.76 -2.69
C SER A 41 17.86 24.30 -3.75
N ASN A 42 17.43 23.95 -4.96
CA ASN A 42 18.30 23.45 -6.02
C ASN A 42 19.18 24.59 -6.59
N PRO A 43 20.53 24.43 -6.63
CA PRO A 43 21.43 25.47 -7.15
C PRO A 43 21.20 25.80 -8.64
N TRP A 44 20.49 24.93 -9.36
CA TRP A 44 20.10 25.14 -10.75
C TRP A 44 18.72 25.79 -10.91
N ALA A 45 17.93 25.96 -9.85
CA ALA A 45 16.58 26.54 -9.93
C ALA A 45 16.60 27.92 -10.61
N GLY A 46 17.43 28.85 -10.12
CA GLY A 46 17.58 30.18 -10.72
C GLY A 46 18.09 30.14 -12.16
N ARG A 47 19.03 29.23 -12.48
CA ARG A 47 19.54 29.05 -13.85
C ARG A 47 18.48 28.50 -14.80
N LEU A 48 17.62 27.60 -14.32
CA LEU A 48 16.53 27.05 -15.11
C LEU A 48 15.48 28.12 -15.44
N VAL A 49 15.19 29.00 -14.48
CA VAL A 49 14.31 30.16 -14.70
C VAL A 49 14.92 31.14 -15.70
N ASP A 50 16.20 31.50 -15.58
CA ASP A 50 16.90 32.35 -16.57
C ASP A 50 16.92 31.69 -17.96
N ALA A 51 17.29 30.41 -18.06
CA ALA A 51 17.31 29.68 -19.32
C ALA A 51 15.94 29.63 -20.01
N ARG A 52 14.87 29.49 -19.22
CA ARG A 52 13.50 29.59 -19.72
C ARG A 52 13.19 30.99 -20.23
N GLN A 53 13.47 32.03 -19.44
CA GLN A 53 13.20 33.41 -19.83
C GLN A 53 13.94 33.79 -21.12
N ARG A 54 15.18 33.32 -21.29
CA ARG A 54 15.95 33.51 -22.53
C ARG A 54 15.35 32.76 -23.71
N LEU A 55 14.90 31.53 -23.51
CA LEU A 55 14.20 30.78 -24.55
C LEU A 55 12.91 31.51 -24.96
N GLU A 56 12.08 31.92 -24.03
CA GLU A 56 10.86 32.70 -24.30
C GLU A 56 11.16 34.05 -24.99
N ALA A 57 12.24 34.75 -24.59
CA ALA A 57 12.68 35.98 -25.24
C ALA A 57 13.14 35.74 -26.69
N SER A 58 13.92 34.68 -26.94
CA SER A 58 14.38 34.31 -28.28
C SER A 58 13.23 33.94 -29.22
N ILE A 59 12.23 33.20 -28.72
CA ILE A 59 11.02 32.86 -29.48
C ILE A 59 10.27 34.14 -29.87
N ARG A 60 10.07 35.06 -28.92
CA ARG A 60 9.42 36.37 -29.21
C ARG A 60 10.26 37.25 -30.13
N SER A 61 11.59 37.16 -30.07
CA SER A 61 12.50 37.87 -31.00
C SER A 61 12.33 37.34 -32.42
N TYR A 62 12.37 36.02 -32.59
CA TYR A 62 12.18 35.34 -33.86
C TYR A 62 10.84 35.71 -34.52
N TRP A 63 9.73 35.64 -33.77
CA TRP A 63 8.41 36.01 -34.29
C TRP A 63 8.33 37.48 -34.70
N ARG A 64 8.91 38.41 -33.92
CA ARG A 64 8.93 39.83 -34.30
C ARG A 64 9.69 40.07 -35.60
N VAL A 65 10.82 39.40 -35.81
CA VAL A 65 11.57 39.50 -37.07
C VAL A 65 10.75 38.93 -38.23
N TYR A 66 10.11 37.78 -38.01
CA TYR A 66 9.26 37.14 -39.01
C TYR A 66 8.05 38.00 -39.40
N GLU A 67 7.36 38.60 -38.44
CA GLU A 67 6.23 39.49 -38.67
C GLU A 67 6.65 40.80 -39.35
N ALA A 68 7.80 41.37 -38.97
CA ALA A 68 8.29 42.61 -39.54
C ALA A 68 8.74 42.45 -41.00
N ASN A 69 9.47 41.37 -41.30
CA ASN A 69 9.90 41.08 -42.67
C ASN A 69 10.21 39.59 -42.86
N PRO A 70 9.26 38.79 -43.37
CA PRO A 70 9.46 37.35 -43.56
C PRO A 70 10.47 37.02 -44.68
N TRP A 71 10.90 38.02 -45.44
CA TRP A 71 11.86 37.84 -46.54
C TRP A 71 13.28 38.28 -46.18
N ASP A 72 13.50 38.89 -45.01
CA ASP A 72 14.85 39.20 -44.53
C ASP A 72 15.52 37.93 -44.00
N TYR A 73 16.10 37.18 -44.94
CA TYR A 73 16.77 35.92 -44.68
C TYR A 73 17.83 36.04 -43.58
N TYR A 74 18.63 37.10 -43.60
CA TYR A 74 19.73 37.26 -42.63
C TYR A 74 19.20 37.55 -41.23
N ALA A 75 18.18 38.40 -41.11
CA ALA A 75 17.55 38.67 -39.82
C ALA A 75 16.86 37.41 -39.25
N LEU A 76 16.11 36.67 -40.09
CA LEU A 76 15.46 35.43 -39.68
C LEU A 76 16.45 34.35 -39.26
N TRP A 77 17.55 34.21 -40.01
CA TRP A 77 18.59 33.24 -39.72
C TRP A 77 19.32 33.58 -38.42
N GLY A 78 19.62 34.86 -38.18
CA GLY A 78 20.18 35.33 -36.91
C GLY A 78 19.27 35.00 -35.72
N ALA A 79 17.98 35.35 -35.81
CA ALA A 79 17.02 35.05 -34.75
C ALA A 79 16.80 33.54 -34.53
N TYR A 80 16.87 32.74 -35.61
CA TYR A 80 16.82 31.29 -35.52
C TYR A 80 18.02 30.72 -34.74
N TYR A 81 19.23 31.23 -34.96
CA TYR A 81 20.39 30.78 -34.17
C TYR A 81 20.25 31.13 -32.70
N GLU A 82 19.81 32.34 -32.37
CA GLU A 82 19.55 32.73 -30.98
C GLU A 82 18.57 31.77 -30.30
N TYR A 83 17.50 31.41 -31.01
CA TYR A 83 16.55 30.40 -30.55
C TYR A 83 17.21 29.02 -30.33
N VAL A 84 17.98 28.50 -31.30
CA VAL A 84 18.63 27.19 -31.18
C VAL A 84 19.62 27.16 -30.01
N TYR A 85 20.39 28.24 -29.82
CA TYR A 85 21.30 28.37 -28.69
C TYR A 85 20.55 28.41 -27.35
N ALA A 86 19.50 29.22 -27.24
CA ALA A 86 18.67 29.29 -26.05
C ALA A 86 18.02 27.93 -25.72
N TYR A 87 17.55 27.21 -26.73
CA TYR A 87 16.94 25.89 -26.56
C TYR A 87 17.95 24.84 -26.08
N ARG A 88 19.14 24.78 -26.69
CA ARG A 88 20.21 23.86 -26.24
C ARG A 88 20.62 24.16 -24.81
N TRP A 89 20.76 25.44 -24.47
CA TRP A 89 21.11 25.86 -23.11
C TRP A 89 20.02 25.52 -22.09
N TYR A 90 18.75 25.73 -22.43
CA TYR A 90 17.61 25.31 -21.61
C TYR A 90 17.61 23.80 -21.37
N ARG A 91 17.76 22.97 -22.42
CA ARG A 91 17.80 21.51 -22.29
C ARG A 91 18.94 21.02 -21.40
N TRP A 92 20.12 21.61 -21.56
CA TRP A 92 21.27 21.29 -20.72
C TRP A 92 20.99 21.65 -19.25
N THR A 93 20.49 22.86 -19.01
CA THR A 93 20.17 23.36 -17.66
C THR A 93 19.08 22.52 -16.98
N LEU A 94 18.04 22.13 -17.72
CA LEU A 94 17.00 21.22 -17.26
C LEU A 94 17.59 19.85 -16.88
N SER A 95 18.51 19.32 -17.68
CA SER A 95 19.20 18.06 -17.36
C SER A 95 19.98 18.15 -16.05
N GLU A 96 20.76 19.23 -15.85
CA GLU A 96 21.54 19.43 -14.63
C GLU A 96 20.64 19.68 -13.40
N TYR A 97 19.56 20.44 -13.56
CA TYR A 97 18.54 20.61 -12.52
C TYR A 97 17.95 19.26 -12.08
N LEU A 98 17.58 18.40 -13.04
CA LEU A 98 17.03 17.08 -12.75
C LEU A 98 18.07 16.15 -12.12
N LYS A 99 19.34 16.18 -12.56
CA LYS A 99 20.44 15.43 -11.92
C LYS A 99 20.63 15.86 -10.47
N ALA A 100 20.69 17.17 -10.22
CA ALA A 100 20.85 17.72 -8.88
C ALA A 100 19.66 17.38 -7.96
N ASN A 101 18.43 17.39 -8.47
CA ASN A 101 17.26 16.98 -7.70
C ASN A 101 17.25 15.48 -7.39
N ARG A 102 17.63 14.63 -8.36
CA ARG A 102 17.76 13.18 -8.14
C ARG A 102 18.84 12.88 -7.09
N ALA A 103 19.97 13.58 -7.14
CA ALA A 103 21.06 13.42 -6.17
C ALA A 103 20.66 13.79 -4.74
N ARG A 104 19.63 14.62 -4.56
CA ARG A 104 19.15 15.08 -3.25
C ARG A 104 18.01 14.27 -2.68
N ARG A 105 17.40 13.41 -3.48
CA ARG A 105 16.22 12.64 -3.08
C ARG A 105 16.58 11.19 -2.97
N ALA A 106 16.80 10.80 -1.72
CA ALA A 106 17.02 9.43 -1.33
C ALA A 106 15.85 8.96 -0.47
N PHE A 107 15.41 7.73 -0.71
CA PHE A 107 14.66 7.01 0.31
C PHE A 107 15.68 6.30 1.20
N THR A 108 15.94 6.90 2.36
CA THR A 108 16.82 6.34 3.38
C THR A 108 15.99 5.86 4.57
N GLY A 109 16.49 4.85 5.24
CA GLY A 109 15.83 4.35 6.42
C GLY A 109 16.65 3.34 7.18
N ARG A 110 16.08 2.91 8.30
CA ARG A 110 16.61 1.88 9.17
C ARG A 110 15.57 0.83 9.42
N VAL A 111 15.91 -0.43 9.17
CA VAL A 111 15.06 -1.57 9.50
C VAL A 111 15.44 -2.08 10.88
N MET A 112 14.46 -2.11 11.76
CA MET A 112 14.57 -2.57 13.14
C MET A 112 13.66 -3.77 13.31
N ARG A 113 14.05 -4.74 14.12
CA ARG A 113 13.15 -5.80 14.58
C ARG A 113 12.50 -5.38 15.89
N ARG A 114 11.20 -5.62 16.01
CA ARG A 114 10.44 -5.43 17.24
C ARG A 114 10.00 -6.79 17.76
N GLY A 115 10.30 -7.07 19.03
CA GLY A 115 9.89 -8.31 19.68
C GLY A 115 9.53 -8.05 21.14
N PRO A 116 8.42 -8.62 21.65
CA PRO A 116 8.20 -8.72 23.08
C PRO A 116 9.08 -9.86 23.60
N GLU A 117 10.20 -9.52 24.23
CA GLU A 117 10.84 -10.43 25.17
C GLU A 117 10.27 -10.10 26.53
N ILE A 118 9.63 -11.11 27.12
CA ILE A 118 9.00 -11.01 28.43
C ILE A 118 10.08 -10.50 29.38
N ASP A 119 9.81 -9.38 30.06
CA ASP A 119 10.65 -8.71 31.07
C ASP A 119 11.72 -7.70 30.61
N LEU A 120 11.76 -7.28 29.34
CA LEU A 120 12.61 -6.17 28.90
C LEU A 120 11.83 -5.11 28.10
N PRO A 121 12.20 -3.82 28.17
CA PRO A 121 11.68 -2.82 27.22
C PRO A 121 11.94 -3.30 25.79
N PRO A 122 11.07 -2.97 24.81
CA PRO A 122 11.20 -3.46 23.45
C PRO A 122 12.61 -3.17 22.94
N TYR A 123 13.42 -4.21 22.76
CA TYR A 123 14.74 -4.02 22.18
C TYR A 123 14.53 -3.79 20.68
N GLU A 124 14.76 -2.57 20.25
CA GLU A 124 14.88 -2.26 18.85
C GLU A 124 16.31 -2.65 18.45
N ARG A 125 16.45 -3.74 17.69
CA ARG A 125 17.74 -4.13 17.12
C ARG A 125 17.74 -3.89 15.62
N PRO A 126 18.84 -3.36 15.06
CA PRO A 126 18.98 -3.25 13.62
C PRO A 126 18.91 -4.62 12.97
N VAL A 127 18.33 -4.67 11.78
CA VAL A 127 18.20 -5.90 10.99
C VAL A 127 19.10 -5.82 9.78
N GLU A 128 20.19 -6.58 9.80
CA GLU A 128 21.06 -6.77 8.64
C GLU A 128 20.45 -7.76 7.65
N GLY A 129 20.69 -7.56 6.35
CA GLY A 129 20.26 -8.51 5.33
C GLY A 129 18.79 -8.43 4.93
N SER A 130 18.02 -7.47 5.45
CA SER A 130 16.64 -7.23 5.00
C SER A 130 16.64 -6.75 3.57
N THR A 131 15.77 -7.32 2.73
CA THR A 131 15.55 -6.86 1.36
C THR A 131 14.52 -5.74 1.34
N ILE A 132 14.89 -4.59 0.75
CA ILE A 132 13.98 -3.52 0.37
C ILE A 132 13.79 -3.57 -1.15
N THR A 133 12.53 -3.64 -1.58
CA THR A 133 12.12 -3.53 -2.98
C THR A 133 11.36 -2.24 -3.15
N LEU A 134 11.70 -1.43 -4.15
CA LEU A 134 11.04 -0.17 -4.45
C LEU A 134 10.46 -0.19 -5.86
N SER A 135 9.19 0.19 -6.01
CA SER A 135 8.48 0.24 -7.29
C SER A 135 7.68 1.53 -7.46
N THR A 136 7.37 1.90 -8.71
CA THR A 136 6.47 3.02 -9.00
C THR A 136 5.09 2.74 -8.43
N HIS A 137 4.48 3.76 -7.82
CA HIS A 137 3.07 3.66 -7.43
C HIS A 137 2.19 3.86 -8.66
N VAL A 138 1.29 2.90 -8.92
CA VAL A 138 0.27 3.02 -9.98
C VAL A 138 -1.11 3.04 -9.35
N PRO A 139 -1.85 4.16 -9.45
CA PRO A 139 -3.24 4.19 -9.01
C PRO A 139 -4.08 3.17 -9.78
N PRO A 140 -5.03 2.49 -9.10
CA PRO A 140 -5.92 1.53 -9.77
C PRO A 140 -6.67 2.21 -10.93
N GLY A 141 -6.75 1.51 -12.07
CA GLY A 141 -7.47 1.99 -13.26
C GLY A 141 -6.65 2.78 -14.27
N GLN A 142 -5.37 3.08 -14.02
CA GLN A 142 -4.53 3.85 -14.98
C GLN A 142 -3.84 2.99 -16.06
N GLY A 143 -3.91 1.67 -15.99
CA GLY A 143 -3.34 0.76 -17.01
C GLY A 143 -1.81 0.83 -17.19
N ARG A 144 -1.10 1.60 -16.36
CA ARG A 144 0.37 1.68 -16.38
C ARG A 144 0.97 0.44 -15.71
N PRO A 145 2.04 -0.15 -16.25
CA PRO A 145 2.73 -1.24 -15.57
C PRO A 145 3.45 -0.70 -14.33
N VAL A 146 3.40 -1.47 -13.23
CA VAL A 146 4.24 -1.23 -12.06
C VAL A 146 5.70 -1.48 -12.46
N GLN A 147 6.57 -0.50 -12.26
CA GLN A 147 7.97 -0.58 -12.63
C GLN A 147 8.83 -0.79 -11.37
N LEU A 148 9.64 -1.83 -11.37
CA LEU A 148 10.67 -2.04 -10.34
C LEU A 148 11.77 -0.98 -10.52
N ILE A 149 11.95 -0.12 -9.53
CA ILE A 149 13.00 0.90 -9.50
C ILE A 149 14.31 0.28 -9.03
N GLY A 150 14.25 -0.55 -8.00
CA GLY A 150 15.43 -1.21 -7.49
C GLY A 150 15.19 -2.10 -6.29
N ARG A 151 16.24 -2.86 -5.96
CA ARG A 151 16.34 -3.71 -4.78
C ARG A 151 17.57 -3.30 -3.98
N ARG A 152 17.45 -3.24 -2.66
CA ARG A 152 18.54 -2.97 -1.72
C ARG A 152 18.51 -3.95 -0.57
N THR A 153 19.65 -4.09 0.10
CA THR A 153 19.81 -4.91 1.29
C THR A 153 20.29 -4.01 2.42
N THR A 154 19.77 -4.20 3.63
CA THR A 154 20.24 -3.44 4.80
C THR A 154 21.63 -3.88 5.26
N GLY A 155 22.42 -2.91 5.73
CA GLY A 155 23.72 -3.16 6.37
C GLY A 155 23.60 -3.61 7.83
N ALA A 156 24.74 -3.81 8.49
CA ALA A 156 24.85 -4.25 9.89
C ALA A 156 24.14 -3.31 10.90
N ASP A 157 24.06 -2.02 10.59
CA ASP A 157 23.34 -1.02 11.39
C ASP A 157 21.85 -0.93 11.01
N GLY A 158 21.36 -1.83 10.17
CA GLY A 158 19.99 -1.90 9.68
C GLY A 158 19.67 -0.84 8.64
N ARG A 159 20.63 -0.01 8.22
CA ARG A 159 20.36 1.09 7.30
C ARG A 159 20.33 0.65 5.85
N PHE A 160 19.57 1.40 5.06
CA PHE A 160 19.55 1.32 3.61
C PHE A 160 19.41 2.72 2.99
N ALA A 161 19.85 2.86 1.74
CA ALA A 161 19.66 4.06 0.95
C ALA A 161 19.31 3.70 -0.51
N CYS A 162 18.22 4.29 -0.99
CA CYS A 162 17.83 4.30 -2.40
C CYS A 162 17.95 5.72 -2.93
N GLU A 163 19.08 6.04 -3.56
CA GLU A 163 19.39 7.38 -4.08
C GLU A 163 18.94 7.56 -5.54
N GLY A 164 18.93 8.80 -6.01
CA GLY A 164 18.68 9.10 -7.43
C GLY A 164 17.21 9.06 -7.83
N LEU A 165 16.29 9.10 -6.86
CA LEU A 165 14.86 8.95 -7.10
C LEU A 165 14.24 10.24 -7.64
N ALA A 166 13.30 10.10 -8.56
CA ALA A 166 12.54 11.24 -9.06
C ALA A 166 11.48 11.68 -8.02
N PRO A 167 10.99 12.93 -8.07
CA PRO A 167 9.83 13.36 -7.29
C PRO A 167 8.60 12.55 -7.71
N ASP A 168 8.23 11.55 -6.92
CA ASP A 168 7.03 10.76 -7.17
C ASP A 168 6.61 10.00 -5.89
N THR A 169 5.49 9.31 -6.01
CA THR A 169 5.03 8.34 -5.02
C THR A 169 5.50 6.94 -5.41
N TYR A 170 6.06 6.24 -4.43
CA TYR A 170 6.60 4.89 -4.61
C TYR A 170 5.97 3.94 -3.61
N ASP A 171 5.72 2.71 -4.06
CA ASP A 171 5.41 1.60 -3.18
C ASP A 171 6.72 0.87 -2.85
N TYR A 172 6.89 0.48 -1.58
CA TYR A 172 8.04 -0.28 -1.13
C TYR A 172 7.61 -1.51 -0.33
N ALA A 173 8.38 -2.58 -0.49
CA ALA A 173 8.26 -3.81 0.26
C ALA A 173 9.54 -4.07 1.05
N VAL A 174 9.42 -4.35 2.35
CA VAL A 174 10.54 -4.80 3.19
C VAL A 174 10.29 -6.24 3.59
N THR A 175 11.27 -7.10 3.34
CA THR A 175 11.19 -8.53 3.62
C THR A 175 12.44 -8.99 4.35
N TRP A 176 12.25 -9.86 5.34
CA TRP A 176 13.32 -10.53 6.05
C TRP A 176 12.83 -11.90 6.52
N GLU A 177 13.71 -12.88 6.52
CA GLU A 177 13.35 -14.28 6.79
C GLU A 177 12.79 -14.44 8.21
N GLY A 178 11.62 -15.08 8.33
CA GLY A 178 10.93 -15.28 9.61
C GLY A 178 10.16 -14.06 10.13
N PHE A 179 10.09 -12.98 9.35
CA PHE A 179 9.38 -11.75 9.71
C PHE A 179 8.28 -11.41 8.70
N ALA A 180 7.28 -10.68 9.19
CA ALA A 180 6.16 -10.23 8.40
C ALA A 180 6.62 -9.22 7.32
N PRO A 181 6.23 -9.40 6.05
CA PRO A 181 6.57 -8.45 5.02
C PRO A 181 5.80 -7.15 5.23
N ILE A 182 6.51 -6.02 5.16
CA ILE A 182 5.88 -4.69 5.19
C ILE A 182 5.71 -4.22 3.76
N ASN A 183 4.49 -3.84 3.40
CA ASN A 183 4.18 -3.16 2.14
C ASN A 183 3.60 -1.80 2.51
N ALA A 184 4.23 -0.74 2.02
CA ALA A 184 3.83 0.61 2.33
C ALA A 184 4.19 1.56 1.19
N ARG A 185 3.77 2.81 1.34
CA ARG A 185 3.97 3.86 0.35
C ARG A 185 4.80 4.99 0.93
N ILE A 186 5.53 5.67 0.05
CA ILE A 186 6.26 6.89 0.36
C ILE A 186 6.08 7.91 -0.75
N SER A 187 5.87 9.18 -0.38
CA SER A 187 5.91 10.31 -1.31
C SER A 187 7.25 10.99 -1.18
N LEU A 188 7.98 11.13 -2.29
CA LEU A 188 9.27 11.83 -2.37
C LEU A 188 9.12 13.23 -3.00
N ALA A 189 7.98 13.87 -2.76
CA ALA A 189 7.73 15.26 -3.15
C ALA A 189 8.75 16.24 -2.54
N GLU A 190 9.29 15.89 -1.37
CA GLU A 190 10.34 16.61 -0.64
C GLU A 190 11.36 15.61 -0.09
N PRO A 191 12.60 16.04 0.23
CA PRO A 191 13.56 15.21 0.95
C PRO A 191 12.94 14.68 2.26
N GLN A 192 12.95 13.37 2.44
CA GLN A 192 12.39 12.74 3.63
C GLN A 192 13.49 12.50 4.68
N PRO A 193 13.20 12.65 5.99
CA PRO A 193 14.10 12.19 7.03
C PRO A 193 14.27 10.65 6.96
N GLU A 194 15.33 10.15 7.60
CA GLU A 194 15.57 8.70 7.75
C GLU A 194 14.32 8.04 8.36
N ARG A 195 13.74 7.06 7.67
CA ARG A 195 12.53 6.36 8.13
C ARG A 195 12.88 5.10 8.90
N THR A 196 12.37 4.95 10.11
CA THR A 196 12.46 3.69 10.86
C THR A 196 11.32 2.75 10.47
N ILE A 197 11.67 1.50 10.15
CA ILE A 197 10.73 0.45 9.73
C ILE A 197 10.85 -0.70 10.73
N TYR A 198 9.74 -1.11 11.35
CA TYR A 198 9.73 -2.16 12.37
C TYR A 198 9.18 -3.47 11.83
N LEU A 199 10.03 -4.48 11.67
CA LEU A 199 9.60 -5.83 11.31
C LEU A 199 9.13 -6.60 12.54
N GLU A 200 7.99 -7.28 12.40
CA GLU A 200 7.42 -8.15 13.43
C GLU A 200 7.68 -9.61 13.09
N LYS A 201 8.08 -10.40 14.10
CA LYS A 201 8.38 -11.82 13.90
C LYS A 201 7.09 -12.60 13.65
N MET A 202 7.11 -13.45 12.62
CA MET A 202 5.99 -14.32 12.32
C MET A 202 5.82 -15.42 13.37
N ARG A 203 4.56 -15.68 13.74
CA ARG A 203 4.17 -16.69 14.74
C ARG A 203 3.17 -17.69 14.16
N VAL A 204 2.95 -18.78 14.86
CA VAL A 204 1.92 -19.78 14.55
C VAL A 204 0.81 -19.68 15.60
N LEU A 205 -0.44 -19.69 15.15
CA LEU A 205 -1.62 -19.83 15.99
C LEU A 205 -2.31 -21.14 15.63
N GLU A 206 -2.48 -22.04 16.58
CA GLU A 206 -3.19 -23.30 16.38
C GLU A 206 -4.16 -23.55 17.52
N GLY A 207 -5.08 -24.49 17.34
CA GLY A 207 -6.05 -24.81 18.37
C GLY A 207 -7.08 -25.82 17.91
N VAL A 208 -8.00 -26.15 18.82
CA VAL A 208 -9.12 -27.05 18.55
C VAL A 208 -10.44 -26.31 18.78
N VAL A 209 -11.34 -26.37 17.81
CA VAL A 209 -12.74 -25.95 17.98
C VAL A 209 -13.56 -27.14 18.45
N LYS A 210 -14.26 -26.94 19.55
CA LYS A 210 -15.13 -27.93 20.18
C LYS A 210 -16.54 -27.36 20.35
N VAL A 211 -17.51 -28.24 20.42
CA VAL A 211 -18.88 -27.91 20.84
C VAL A 211 -19.21 -28.64 22.13
N PRO A 212 -20.00 -28.04 23.04
CA PRO A 212 -20.52 -28.75 24.18
C PRO A 212 -21.36 -29.92 23.69
N GLN A 213 -21.21 -31.07 24.34
CA GLN A 213 -22.08 -32.20 24.08
C GLN A 213 -23.49 -31.81 24.55
N MET A 214 -24.40 -31.62 23.59
CA MET A 214 -25.75 -31.18 23.88
C MET A 214 -26.51 -32.25 24.68
N PHE A 215 -27.14 -31.82 25.78
CA PHE A 215 -27.93 -32.67 26.65
C PHE A 215 -29.20 -33.19 25.97
N GLY A 216 -29.41 -34.50 26.04
CA GLY A 216 -30.73 -35.08 26.28
C GLY A 216 -30.64 -35.83 27.61
N ILE A 217 -31.16 -35.24 28.69
CA ILE A 217 -31.33 -35.78 30.06
C ILE A 217 -30.06 -36.39 30.70
N LEU A 218 -29.61 -35.88 31.86
CA LEU A 218 -28.62 -36.55 32.71
C LEU A 218 -29.11 -37.98 33.04
N PRO A 219 -28.44 -39.06 32.59
CA PRO A 219 -28.62 -40.36 33.22
C PRO A 219 -28.08 -40.26 34.66
N ILE A 220 -28.65 -41.04 35.57
CA ILE A 220 -28.25 -41.10 36.99
C ILE A 220 -26.75 -41.47 37.17
N ASP A 221 -26.11 -42.00 36.12
CA ASP A 221 -24.67 -42.27 36.08
C ASP A 221 -23.87 -41.09 35.49
N TYR A 222 -23.58 -40.09 36.33
CA TYR A 222 -22.64 -39.03 36.02
C TYR A 222 -21.22 -39.59 35.89
N THR A 223 -20.72 -39.73 34.66
CA THR A 223 -19.31 -39.97 34.37
C THR A 223 -18.73 -38.73 33.65
N PRO A 224 -17.70 -38.06 34.19
CA PRO A 224 -17.14 -36.83 33.62
C PRO A 224 -16.77 -36.94 32.14
N ASP A 225 -16.34 -38.12 31.70
CA ASP A 225 -15.86 -38.38 30.33
C ASP A 225 -16.96 -38.28 29.26
N ARG A 226 -18.24 -38.49 29.62
CA ARG A 226 -19.36 -38.44 28.67
C ARG A 226 -19.80 -37.03 28.28
N TYR A 227 -19.28 -36.01 28.94
CA TYR A 227 -19.61 -34.59 28.72
C TYR A 227 -18.45 -33.77 28.18
N ALA A 228 -17.35 -34.42 27.80
CA ALA A 228 -16.21 -33.74 27.20
C ALA A 228 -16.62 -33.01 25.91
N PRO A 229 -16.27 -31.73 25.73
CA PRO A 229 -16.53 -31.01 24.49
C PRO A 229 -15.98 -31.77 23.28
N ARG A 230 -16.82 -31.98 22.26
CA ARG A 230 -16.44 -32.75 21.08
C ARG A 230 -15.82 -31.85 20.02
N PRO A 231 -14.71 -32.25 19.39
CA PRO A 231 -14.14 -31.50 18.27
C PRO A 231 -15.13 -31.42 17.11
N VAL A 232 -15.11 -30.31 16.37
CA VAL A 232 -16.01 -30.10 15.23
C VAL A 232 -15.24 -29.70 13.98
N ALA A 233 -15.53 -30.42 12.89
CA ALA A 233 -15.03 -30.13 11.55
C ALA A 233 -15.81 -28.99 10.88
N ASN A 234 -15.18 -28.38 9.87
CA ASN A 234 -15.77 -27.35 9.01
C ASN A 234 -16.23 -26.07 9.72
N ALA A 235 -15.80 -25.83 10.97
CA ALA A 235 -15.94 -24.52 11.58
C ALA A 235 -15.03 -23.54 10.84
N LYS A 236 -15.58 -22.41 10.41
CA LYS A 236 -14.85 -21.35 9.73
C LYS A 236 -14.13 -20.51 10.79
N VAL A 237 -12.81 -20.57 10.79
CA VAL A 237 -11.94 -19.83 11.70
C VAL A 237 -11.30 -18.69 10.93
N THR A 238 -11.47 -17.46 11.41
CA THR A 238 -10.94 -16.25 10.78
C THR A 238 -10.06 -15.52 11.79
N ILE A 239 -8.89 -15.05 11.34
CA ILE A 239 -8.07 -14.11 12.10
C ILE A 239 -7.87 -12.82 11.31
N GLY A 240 -7.79 -11.72 12.04
CA GLY A 240 -7.45 -10.41 11.50
C GLY A 240 -6.78 -9.53 12.55
N PRO A 241 -6.37 -8.31 12.17
CA PRO A 241 -5.83 -7.34 13.12
C PRO A 241 -6.83 -7.07 14.23
N SER A 242 -6.35 -7.05 15.48
CA SER A 242 -7.13 -6.51 16.59
C SER A 242 -7.33 -5.01 16.33
N ALA A 243 -8.58 -4.53 16.33
CA ALA A 243 -8.91 -3.11 16.09
C ALA A 243 -8.38 -2.15 17.18
N VAL A 244 -7.63 -2.67 18.16
CA VAL A 244 -7.05 -1.90 19.25
C VAL A 244 -5.81 -1.18 18.73
N ILE A 245 -6.03 0.10 18.41
CA ILE A 245 -5.12 1.25 18.29
C ILE A 245 -5.14 1.85 16.88
N ALA A 246 -5.61 3.10 16.82
CA ALA A 246 -5.39 4.04 15.74
C ALA A 246 -3.90 4.39 15.65
N ILE A 247 -3.07 3.45 15.20
CA ILE A 247 -1.68 3.73 14.84
C ILE A 247 -1.71 4.22 13.40
N TYR A 248 -1.11 5.37 13.15
CA TYR A 248 -0.80 5.83 11.81
C TYR A 248 0.60 5.32 11.46
N PRO A 249 0.81 4.61 10.33
CA PRO A 249 -0.14 4.31 9.26
C PRO A 249 -1.16 3.21 9.64
N PRO A 250 -2.36 3.19 9.01
CA PRO A 250 -3.43 2.28 9.37
C PRO A 250 -2.96 0.82 9.42
N PRO A 251 -3.52 0.00 10.33
CA PRO A 251 -3.16 -1.41 10.42
C PRO A 251 -3.32 -2.05 9.05
N GLN A 252 -2.31 -2.82 8.63
CA GLN A 252 -2.35 -3.59 7.39
C GLN A 252 -3.65 -4.41 7.40
N VAL A 253 -4.55 -4.15 6.45
CA VAL A 253 -5.81 -4.88 6.33
C VAL A 253 -5.49 -6.25 5.77
N TRP A 254 -5.33 -7.23 6.65
CA TRP A 254 -5.14 -8.63 6.29
C TRP A 254 -6.13 -9.49 7.07
N THR A 255 -6.65 -10.52 6.42
CA THR A 255 -7.48 -11.53 7.05
C THR A 255 -7.03 -12.90 6.56
N LYS A 256 -6.99 -13.89 7.45
CA LYS A 256 -6.75 -15.29 7.09
C LYS A 256 -7.94 -16.11 7.54
N THR A 257 -8.39 -17.02 6.69
CA THR A 257 -9.51 -17.93 6.98
C THR A 257 -9.06 -19.37 6.75
N VAL A 258 -9.37 -20.25 7.69
CA VAL A 258 -9.20 -21.70 7.56
C VAL A 258 -10.47 -22.40 8.04
N HIS A 259 -10.65 -23.66 7.65
CA HIS A 259 -11.70 -24.53 8.17
C HIS A 259 -11.09 -25.60 9.06
N THR A 260 -11.80 -25.97 10.12
CA THR A 260 -11.31 -27.03 11.02
C THR A 260 -11.38 -28.41 10.37
N GLY A 261 -10.38 -29.24 10.66
CA GLY A 261 -10.35 -30.65 10.22
C GLY A 261 -11.32 -31.56 11.00
N PRO A 262 -11.39 -32.86 10.65
CA PRO A 262 -12.23 -33.84 11.35
C PRO A 262 -12.00 -33.94 12.87
N ASP A 263 -10.79 -33.61 13.32
CA ASP A 263 -10.37 -33.57 14.72
C ASP A 263 -10.56 -32.19 15.37
N GLY A 264 -11.26 -31.27 14.68
CA GLY A 264 -11.54 -29.92 15.14
C GLY A 264 -10.34 -28.97 15.10
N ARG A 265 -9.18 -29.41 14.59
CA ARG A 265 -7.97 -28.58 14.59
C ARG A 265 -7.99 -27.51 13.53
N PHE A 266 -7.41 -26.36 13.87
CA PHE A 266 -7.03 -25.31 12.93
C PHE A 266 -5.59 -24.87 13.18
N ARG A 267 -4.96 -24.31 12.14
CA ARG A 267 -3.61 -23.77 12.21
C ARG A 267 -3.46 -22.60 11.25
N PHE A 268 -2.94 -21.50 11.77
CA PHE A 268 -2.51 -20.33 11.00
C PHE A 268 -1.00 -20.22 11.10
N GLU A 269 -0.35 -20.27 9.95
CA GLU A 269 1.07 -19.99 9.83
C GLU A 269 1.29 -18.53 9.50
N ALA A 270 2.49 -18.03 9.81
CA ALA A 270 2.91 -16.69 9.46
C ALA A 270 1.96 -15.59 9.97
N VAL A 271 1.57 -15.65 11.25
CA VAL A 271 0.76 -14.61 11.89
C VAL A 271 1.68 -13.45 12.31
N PRO A 272 1.49 -12.24 11.75
CA PRO A 272 2.47 -11.16 11.86
C PRO A 272 2.37 -10.39 13.18
N LEU A 273 1.17 -10.30 13.76
CA LEU A 273 0.89 -9.44 14.92
C LEU A 273 1.03 -10.19 16.23
N THR A 274 1.40 -9.46 17.28
CA THR A 274 1.39 -9.98 18.65
C THR A 274 -0.04 -10.16 19.18
N GLU A 275 -1.03 -9.44 18.63
CA GLU A 275 -2.43 -9.56 19.02
C GLU A 275 -3.32 -9.62 17.78
N VAL A 276 -4.22 -10.60 17.74
CA VAL A 276 -5.16 -10.81 16.63
C VAL A 276 -6.58 -10.98 17.15
N GLN A 277 -7.56 -10.53 16.38
CA GLN A 277 -8.95 -10.89 16.60
C GLN A 277 -9.20 -12.26 15.95
N LEU A 278 -9.50 -13.26 16.79
CA LEU A 278 -9.91 -14.60 16.39
C LEU A 278 -11.44 -14.66 16.39
N THR A 279 -12.01 -15.02 15.25
CA THR A 279 -13.45 -15.22 15.05
C THR A 279 -13.70 -16.65 14.59
N VAL A 280 -14.65 -17.36 15.22
CA VAL A 280 -15.06 -18.71 14.84
C VAL A 280 -16.55 -18.72 14.55
N GLU A 281 -16.90 -19.22 13.37
CA GLU A 281 -18.27 -19.33 12.87
C GLU A 281 -18.58 -20.79 12.53
N LEU A 282 -19.73 -21.26 13.00
CA LEU A 282 -20.27 -22.57 12.65
C LEU A 282 -21.80 -22.44 12.58
N PRO A 283 -22.47 -22.86 11.50
CA PRO A 283 -23.92 -22.78 11.39
C PRO A 283 -24.63 -23.45 12.57
N GLY A 284 -25.63 -22.78 13.16
CA GLY A 284 -26.36 -23.25 14.35
C GLY A 284 -25.69 -22.92 15.70
N TYR A 285 -24.51 -22.30 15.68
CA TYR A 285 -23.80 -21.86 16.89
C TYR A 285 -23.58 -20.36 16.88
N ARG A 286 -23.49 -19.80 18.09
CA ARG A 286 -23.17 -18.39 18.31
C ARG A 286 -21.74 -18.14 17.86
N GLN A 287 -21.55 -17.08 17.08
CA GLN A 287 -20.22 -16.64 16.68
C GLN A 287 -19.35 -16.38 17.91
N TYR A 288 -18.16 -16.97 17.92
CA TYR A 288 -17.15 -16.71 18.93
C TYR A 288 -16.19 -15.65 18.43
N ALA A 289 -15.87 -14.65 19.26
CA ALA A 289 -14.87 -13.64 18.96
C ALA A 289 -14.02 -13.34 20.20
N GLN A 290 -12.69 -13.39 20.06
CA GLN A 290 -11.75 -13.05 21.13
C GLN A 290 -10.46 -12.44 20.59
N ILE A 291 -9.88 -11.49 21.33
CA ILE A 291 -8.51 -11.02 21.10
C ILE A 291 -7.53 -12.05 21.67
N VAL A 292 -6.66 -12.60 20.82
CA VAL A 292 -5.66 -13.60 21.19
C VAL A 292 -4.28 -12.96 21.14
N ARG A 293 -3.56 -12.99 22.26
CA ARG A 293 -2.17 -12.56 22.35
C ARG A 293 -1.24 -13.72 22.00
N LEU A 294 -0.38 -13.51 21.01
CA LEU A 294 0.62 -14.45 20.53
C LEU A 294 1.92 -14.25 21.30
N GLU A 295 1.99 -14.81 22.50
CA GLU A 295 3.15 -14.65 23.38
C GLU A 295 4.35 -15.50 22.94
N ARG A 296 4.10 -16.65 22.29
CA ARG A 296 5.13 -17.62 21.90
C ARG A 296 5.25 -17.75 20.38
N SER A 297 6.27 -18.49 19.92
CA SER A 297 6.42 -18.81 18.49
C SER A 297 5.26 -19.69 17.98
N VAL A 298 4.69 -20.51 18.86
CA VAL A 298 3.43 -21.24 18.66
C VAL A 298 2.52 -20.90 19.84
N THR A 299 1.35 -20.32 19.55
CA THR A 299 0.29 -20.10 20.53
C THR A 299 -0.83 -21.10 20.27
N VAL A 300 -1.21 -21.84 21.32
CA VAL A 300 -2.33 -22.79 21.27
C VAL A 300 -3.57 -22.15 21.87
N LYS A 301 -4.67 -22.13 21.14
CA LYS A 301 -5.95 -21.57 21.59
C LYS A 301 -7.13 -22.46 21.24
N ASP A 302 -7.63 -23.19 22.22
CA ASP A 302 -8.87 -23.95 22.10
C ASP A 302 -10.10 -23.02 22.20
N VAL A 303 -11.14 -23.35 21.44
CA VAL A 303 -12.42 -22.62 21.38
C VAL A 303 -13.55 -23.60 21.64
N VAL A 304 -14.45 -23.25 22.55
CA VAL A 304 -15.72 -23.98 22.77
C VAL A 304 -16.85 -23.07 22.33
N LEU A 305 -17.63 -23.50 21.33
CA LEU A 305 -18.75 -22.72 20.81
C LEU A 305 -20.00 -22.90 21.67
N THR A 306 -20.85 -21.88 21.71
CA THR A 306 -22.15 -21.94 22.38
C THR A 306 -23.25 -22.11 21.34
N TYR A 307 -24.18 -23.03 21.55
CA TYR A 307 -25.32 -23.22 20.64
C TYR A 307 -26.28 -22.02 20.69
N ASP A 308 -26.83 -21.61 19.55
CA ASP A 308 -27.69 -20.42 19.40
C ASP A 308 -29.10 -20.73 18.88
N GLY A 309 -29.44 -22.01 18.74
CA GLY A 309 -30.80 -22.42 18.34
C GLY A 309 -31.79 -22.44 19.51
N PRO A 310 -33.09 -22.60 19.23
CA PRO A 310 -34.12 -22.73 20.27
C PRO A 310 -33.82 -23.91 21.20
N PRO A 311 -34.21 -23.83 22.49
CA PRO A 311 -34.12 -24.99 23.37
C PRO A 311 -34.85 -26.16 22.70
N ILE A 312 -34.17 -27.29 22.57
CA ILE A 312 -34.80 -28.50 22.03
C ILE A 312 -35.96 -28.86 22.96
N PRO A 313 -37.21 -28.93 22.49
CA PRO A 313 -38.33 -29.33 23.33
C PRO A 313 -38.05 -30.73 23.87
N ILE A 314 -38.11 -30.86 25.19
CA ILE A 314 -37.92 -32.12 25.88
C ILE A 314 -39.12 -33.00 25.51
N ALA A 315 -38.95 -33.96 24.61
CA ALA A 315 -39.92 -35.02 24.46
C ALA A 315 -39.93 -35.80 25.78
N ARG A 316 -41.10 -35.88 26.43
CA ARG A 316 -41.26 -36.78 27.57
C ARG A 316 -41.00 -38.22 27.11
N PRO A 317 -40.46 -39.10 27.97
CA PRO A 317 -40.19 -40.50 27.62
C PRO A 317 -41.42 -41.28 27.12
N ASP A 318 -42.62 -40.75 27.33
CA ASP A 318 -43.91 -41.34 26.94
C ASP A 318 -44.39 -40.95 25.52
N GLY A 319 -43.61 -40.15 24.77
CA GLY A 319 -43.97 -39.74 23.41
C GLY A 319 -45.13 -38.73 23.34
N THR A 320 -45.57 -38.17 24.48
CA THR A 320 -46.61 -37.14 24.47
C THR A 320 -45.99 -35.75 24.29
N ALA A 321 -46.52 -34.99 23.33
CA ALA A 321 -46.22 -33.57 23.22
C ALA A 321 -46.62 -32.86 24.52
N ALA A 322 -45.77 -31.93 25.00
CA ALA A 322 -46.15 -31.07 26.11
C ALA A 322 -47.50 -30.41 25.79
N PRO A 323 -48.50 -30.44 26.70
CA PRO A 323 -49.80 -29.89 26.41
C PRO A 323 -49.64 -28.42 26.01
N GLU A 324 -50.21 -28.09 24.85
CA GLU A 324 -50.36 -26.71 24.39
C GLU A 324 -51.00 -25.93 25.55
N VAL A 325 -50.27 -24.96 26.10
CA VAL A 325 -50.79 -24.09 27.15
C VAL A 325 -51.88 -23.25 26.50
N ARG A 326 -53.12 -23.76 26.53
CA ARG A 326 -54.29 -22.95 26.23
C ARG A 326 -54.31 -21.81 27.24
N PRO A 327 -54.43 -20.55 26.82
CA PRO A 327 -54.66 -19.46 27.75
C PRO A 327 -55.92 -19.81 28.55
N SER A 328 -55.78 -19.90 29.86
CA SER A 328 -56.89 -20.14 30.79
C SER A 328 -57.93 -19.05 30.58
N ALA A 329 -59.06 -19.41 30.00
CA ALA A 329 -60.27 -18.62 30.09
C ALA A 329 -60.70 -18.56 31.57
N GLY A 330 -60.81 -17.34 32.10
CA GLY A 330 -61.59 -17.00 33.30
C GLY A 330 -61.21 -17.73 34.59
N LEU A 331 -60.34 -17.12 35.40
CA LEU A 331 -60.52 -17.19 36.85
C LEU A 331 -61.30 -15.95 37.26
N ASP A 332 -62.55 -16.18 37.67
CA ASP A 332 -63.34 -15.23 38.42
C ASP A 332 -62.62 -14.83 39.71
N ASP A 333 -62.71 -13.54 40.00
CA ASP A 333 -62.17 -12.83 41.16
C ASP A 333 -62.85 -13.29 42.47
N PRO A 334 -62.10 -13.79 43.47
CA PRO A 334 -62.65 -14.15 44.77
C PRO A 334 -62.40 -13.07 45.84
N PHE A 335 -62.52 -11.78 45.51
CA PHE A 335 -62.83 -10.74 46.48
C PHE A 335 -64.33 -10.37 46.45
N ARG A 336 -65.14 -11.36 46.82
CA ARG A 336 -66.42 -11.17 47.51
C ARG A 336 -66.57 -12.22 48.61
#